data_AF-A0A7J6TZJ7-F1
#
_entry.id   AF-A0A7J6TZJ7-F1
#
_cell.length_a   1.000
_cell.length_b   1.000
_cell.length_c   1.000
_cell.angle_alpha   90.00
_cell.angle_beta   90.00
_cell.angle_gamma   90.00
#
_symmetry.space_group_name_H-M   'P 1'
#
loop_
_entity.id
_entity.type
_entity.pdbx_description
1 polymer ?
#
loop_
_entity_poly.entity_id
_entity_poly.type
_entity_poly.pdbx_seq_one_letter_code
_entity_poly.pdbx_strand_id
1 'polypeptide(L)'
;HSWSADGFWKQAALSICCSTSSSFKVTLFLSLMGAGFFYPLARNGVEFELLVCTFGLVIFLVSLFVIPIFRHHSTMVFLDKCCIPQDDPIAKSYGISKLGHYLRVSNKLLILWSPDYLDRLWCAYELAVFLQNHDEDDVILVNLDYLKLCVLVMLLESSTTLATCLVRPSVAQIEYIVLLFGLATSILIGFGAYCCSEEWEKFCSSVKSFNVSKAKCSALADYYTLKQLIRRMYGSEAGFAEVVRALWLGEGREKQFPPWMFSATSLGIICAPYVVLILSRVVFPIANSIRADVAFAMPVYAPGVSPDGMPSTVQILLWELRTTVIPISMICLRAPLMQLIAHKMATGW
;
A
#
# COMPACT_ATOMS: atom_id res chain seq x y z
N HIS A 1 -7.05 -16.02 -14.08
CA HIS A 1 -6.18 -16.25 -15.25
C HIS A 1 -4.96 -17.13 -14.97
N SER A 2 -3.96 -16.77 -14.16
CA SER A 2 -2.87 -17.73 -13.87
C SER A 2 -3.41 -18.94 -13.10
N TRP A 3 -3.33 -20.14 -13.69
CA TRP A 3 -3.76 -21.38 -13.03
C TRP A 3 -2.82 -21.79 -11.90
N SER A 4 -1.57 -21.31 -11.94
CA SER A 4 -0.57 -21.59 -10.91
C SER A 4 -0.74 -20.71 -9.66
N ALA A 5 -1.37 -19.55 -9.78
CA ALA A 5 -1.63 -18.71 -8.61
C ALA A 5 -2.72 -19.32 -7.72
N ASP A 6 -2.34 -19.58 -6.47
CA ASP A 6 -3.25 -20.09 -5.43
C ASP A 6 -4.47 -19.16 -5.23
N GLY A 7 -5.60 -19.76 -4.86
CA GLY A 7 -6.87 -19.05 -4.65
C GLY A 7 -6.74 -17.96 -3.58
N PHE A 8 -5.94 -18.22 -2.54
CA PHE A 8 -5.69 -17.26 -1.47
C PHE A 8 -5.09 -15.96 -1.99
N TRP A 9 -4.05 -16.01 -2.83
CA TRP A 9 -3.38 -14.81 -3.34
C TRP A 9 -4.28 -13.98 -4.25
N LYS A 10 -5.19 -14.64 -4.99
CA LYS A 10 -6.20 -13.93 -5.79
C LYS A 10 -7.19 -13.19 -4.91
N GLN A 11 -7.66 -13.83 -3.84
CA GLN A 11 -8.55 -13.20 -2.87
C GLN A 11 -7.85 -12.06 -2.12
N ALA A 12 -6.60 -12.25 -1.71
CA ALA A 12 -5.79 -11.20 -1.08
C ALA A 12 -5.61 -10.00 -2.02
N ALA A 13 -5.32 -10.24 -3.31
CA ALA A 13 -5.19 -9.18 -4.30
C ALA A 13 -6.49 -8.38 -4.45
N LEU A 14 -7.62 -9.07 -4.54
CA LEU A 14 -8.95 -8.45 -4.61
C LEU A 14 -9.26 -7.64 -3.34
N SER A 15 -9.06 -8.21 -2.16
CA SER A 15 -9.27 -7.53 -0.88
C SER A 15 -8.42 -6.26 -0.77
N ILE A 16 -7.15 -6.34 -1.16
CA ILE A 16 -6.23 -5.20 -1.14
C ILE A 16 -6.67 -4.13 -2.15
N CYS A 17 -7.01 -4.50 -3.39
CA CYS A 17 -7.44 -3.53 -4.38
C CYS A 17 -8.77 -2.85 -4.02
N CYS A 18 -9.74 -3.61 -3.48
CA CYS A 18 -11.08 -3.09 -3.21
C CYS A 18 -11.21 -2.41 -1.85
N SER A 19 -10.42 -2.81 -0.83
CA SER A 19 -10.68 -2.40 0.55
C SER A 19 -9.58 -1.57 1.21
N THR A 20 -8.36 -1.49 0.66
CA THR A 20 -7.23 -0.81 1.32
C THR A 20 -7.57 0.59 1.83
N SER A 21 -8.22 1.44 1.01
CA SER A 21 -8.59 2.81 1.43
C SER A 21 -9.59 2.81 2.60
N SER A 22 -10.53 1.87 2.62
CA SER A 22 -11.52 1.78 3.69
C SER A 22 -10.93 1.18 4.96
N SER A 23 -10.13 0.13 4.82
CA SER A 23 -9.37 -0.48 5.91
C SER A 23 -8.45 0.53 6.59
N PHE A 24 -7.78 1.38 5.81
CA PHE A 24 -6.95 2.46 6.34
C PHE A 24 -7.77 3.46 7.16
N LYS A 25 -8.92 3.92 6.65
CA LYS A 25 -9.81 4.86 7.37
C LYS A 25 -10.33 4.26 8.67
N VAL A 26 -10.78 3.00 8.64
CA VAL A 26 -11.27 2.28 9.83
C VAL A 26 -10.14 2.09 10.85
N THR A 27 -8.95 1.71 10.38
CA THR A 27 -7.76 1.57 11.22
C THR A 27 -7.40 2.89 11.88
N LEU A 28 -7.30 3.97 11.11
CA LEU A 28 -6.97 5.29 11.63
C LEU A 28 -7.99 5.72 12.70
N PHE A 29 -9.29 5.59 12.40
CA PHE A 29 -10.35 5.95 13.34
C PHE A 29 -10.28 5.14 14.64
N LEU A 30 -10.20 3.81 14.54
CA LEU A 30 -10.18 2.93 15.72
C LEU A 30 -8.85 3.02 16.49
N SER A 31 -7.72 3.27 15.83
CA SER A 31 -6.44 3.54 16.50
C SER A 31 -6.48 4.84 17.30
N LEU A 32 -7.13 5.90 16.78
CA LEU A 32 -7.31 7.16 17.52
C LEU A 32 -8.23 6.97 18.74
N MET A 33 -9.31 6.19 18.59
CA MET A 33 -10.17 5.83 19.73
C MET A 33 -9.43 4.98 20.76
N GLY A 34 -8.67 3.98 20.30
CA GLY A 34 -7.83 3.13 21.13
C GLY A 34 -6.79 3.95 21.89
N ALA A 35 -6.14 4.91 21.22
CA ALA A 35 -5.21 5.85 21.84
C ALA A 35 -5.87 6.63 23.00
N GLY A 36 -7.09 7.16 22.81
CA GLY A 36 -7.81 7.83 23.89
C GLY A 36 -8.14 6.91 25.08
N PHE A 37 -8.53 5.67 24.79
CA PHE A 37 -8.92 4.68 25.82
C PHE A 37 -7.71 4.09 26.58
N PHE A 38 -6.62 3.82 25.88
CA PHE A 38 -5.43 3.19 26.44
C PHE A 38 -4.47 4.16 27.11
N TYR A 39 -4.55 5.46 26.80
CA TYR A 39 -3.70 6.48 27.41
C TYR A 39 -3.67 6.43 28.95
N PRO A 40 -4.80 6.36 29.68
CA PRO A 40 -4.79 6.25 31.14
C PRO A 40 -4.35 4.87 31.67
N LEU A 41 -4.36 3.83 30.83
CA LEU A 41 -4.01 2.46 31.22
C LEU A 41 -2.51 2.16 31.04
N ALA A 42 -1.83 2.90 30.18
CA ALA A 42 -0.42 2.72 29.91
C ALA A 42 0.43 3.22 31.08
N ARG A 43 1.34 2.37 31.59
CA ARG A 43 2.23 2.76 32.70
C ARG A 43 3.34 3.68 32.24
N ASN A 44 3.69 3.63 30.96
CA ASN A 44 4.71 4.43 30.31
C ASN A 44 4.37 4.62 28.82
N GLY A 45 5.05 5.56 28.17
CA GLY A 45 4.83 5.86 26.75
C GLY A 45 5.10 4.69 25.81
N VAL A 46 5.97 3.75 26.19
CA VAL A 46 6.33 2.59 25.37
C VAL A 46 5.18 1.60 25.30
N GLU A 47 4.58 1.26 26.44
CA GLU A 47 3.40 0.40 26.52
C GLU A 47 2.23 1.00 25.72
N PHE A 48 2.08 2.33 25.78
CA PHE A 48 1.05 3.05 25.02
C PHE A 48 1.25 2.92 23.50
N GLU A 49 2.42 3.31 23.00
CA GLU A 49 2.75 3.27 21.56
C GLU A 49 2.52 1.88 21.00
N LEU A 50 3.01 0.88 21.73
CA LEU A 50 2.97 -0.51 21.34
C LEU A 50 1.55 -1.09 21.29
N LEU A 51 0.72 -0.74 22.26
CA LEU A 51 -0.68 -1.14 22.32
C LEU A 51 -1.47 -0.52 21.15
N VAL A 52 -1.25 0.77 20.86
CA VAL A 52 -1.88 1.46 19.73
C VAL A 52 -1.43 0.87 18.39
N CYS A 53 -0.14 0.60 18.21
CA CYS A 53 0.39 0.01 16.98
C CYS A 53 -0.14 -1.41 16.74
N THR A 54 -0.10 -2.27 17.76
CA THR A 54 -0.58 -3.66 17.65
C THR A 54 -2.08 -3.70 17.37
N PHE A 55 -2.86 -2.88 18.10
CA PHE A 55 -4.31 -2.78 17.90
C PHE A 55 -4.66 -2.27 16.51
N GLY A 56 -4.00 -1.20 16.06
CA GLY A 56 -4.22 -0.63 14.73
C GLY A 56 -3.92 -1.64 13.62
N LEU A 57 -2.82 -2.37 13.73
CA LEU A 57 -2.45 -3.39 12.75
C LEU A 57 -3.45 -4.56 12.70
N VAL A 58 -3.88 -5.06 13.85
CA VAL A 58 -4.90 -6.11 13.91
C VAL A 58 -6.20 -5.63 13.26
N ILE A 59 -6.63 -4.41 13.57
CA ILE A 59 -7.80 -3.80 12.93
C ILE A 59 -7.61 -3.67 11.42
N PHE A 60 -6.42 -3.26 10.97
CA PHE A 60 -6.13 -3.14 9.55
C PHE A 60 -6.28 -4.48 8.84
N LEU A 61 -5.63 -5.53 9.34
CA LEU A 61 -5.72 -6.87 8.76
C LEU A 61 -7.16 -7.41 8.79
N VAL A 62 -7.85 -7.29 9.93
CA VAL A 62 -9.25 -7.73 10.05
C VAL A 62 -10.14 -6.96 9.08
N SER A 63 -10.04 -5.63 9.05
CA SER A 63 -10.86 -4.79 8.18
C SER A 63 -10.58 -5.05 6.70
N LEU A 64 -9.34 -5.36 6.31
CA LEU A 64 -8.95 -5.70 4.93
C LEU A 64 -9.73 -6.91 4.39
N PHE A 65 -9.96 -7.93 5.22
CA PHE A 65 -10.68 -9.15 4.81
C PHE A 65 -12.17 -9.12 5.15
N VAL A 66 -12.57 -8.38 6.18
CA VAL A 66 -13.97 -8.33 6.65
C VAL A 66 -14.80 -7.30 5.89
N ILE A 67 -14.25 -6.12 5.55
CA ILE A 67 -14.98 -5.09 4.80
C ILE A 67 -15.52 -5.63 3.45
N PRO A 68 -14.76 -6.38 2.64
CA PRO A 68 -15.29 -6.98 1.41
C PRO A 68 -16.55 -7.83 1.62
N ILE A 69 -16.63 -8.55 2.74
CA ILE A 69 -17.76 -9.46 3.05
C ILE A 69 -19.04 -8.66 3.31
N PHE A 70 -18.94 -7.53 4.00
CA PHE A 70 -20.09 -6.70 4.37
C PHE A 70 -20.44 -5.63 3.32
N ARG A 71 -19.57 -5.36 2.34
CA ARG A 71 -19.86 -4.45 1.22
C ARG A 71 -20.71 -5.12 0.14
N HIS A 72 -21.93 -5.49 0.51
CA HIS A 72 -22.87 -6.15 -0.40
C HIS A 72 -23.30 -5.29 -1.61
N HIS A 73 -22.98 -3.98 -1.64
CA HIS A 73 -23.57 -3.04 -2.60
C HIS A 73 -22.63 -2.11 -3.39
N SER A 74 -21.34 -2.00 -3.08
CA SER A 74 -20.52 -0.94 -3.72
C SER A 74 -19.59 -1.39 -4.84
N THR A 75 -19.27 -2.69 -4.94
CA THR A 75 -18.33 -3.17 -5.96
C THR A 75 -18.65 -4.61 -6.32
N MET A 76 -19.22 -4.81 -7.51
CA MET A 76 -19.43 -6.15 -8.06
C MET A 76 -18.18 -6.55 -8.85
N VAL A 77 -17.66 -7.73 -8.58
CA VAL A 77 -16.50 -8.29 -9.30
C VAL A 77 -17.00 -9.45 -10.15
N PHE A 78 -16.77 -9.37 -11.45
CA PHE A 78 -16.98 -10.49 -12.36
C PHE A 78 -15.73 -11.38 -12.35
N LEU A 79 -15.89 -12.65 -12.00
CA LEU A 79 -14.84 -13.66 -12.05
C LEU A 79 -15.27 -14.76 -13.01
N ASP A 80 -14.58 -14.87 -14.14
CA ASP A 80 -14.86 -15.84 -15.21
C ASP A 80 -15.15 -17.25 -14.68
N LYS A 81 -14.30 -17.76 -13.79
CA LYS A 81 -14.39 -19.10 -13.22
C LYS A 81 -15.60 -19.31 -12.32
N CYS A 82 -16.11 -18.24 -11.69
CA CYS A 82 -17.25 -18.29 -10.78
C CYS A 82 -18.58 -18.02 -11.51
N CYS A 83 -18.54 -17.19 -12.56
CA CYS A 83 -19.73 -16.74 -13.27
C CYS A 83 -20.06 -17.58 -14.51
N ILE A 84 -19.08 -18.32 -15.05
CA ILE A 84 -19.27 -19.21 -16.19
C ILE A 84 -19.29 -20.66 -15.68
N PRO A 85 -20.36 -21.43 -15.93
CA PRO A 85 -20.41 -22.85 -15.60
C PRO A 85 -19.19 -23.58 -16.17
N GLN A 86 -18.42 -24.28 -15.33
CA GLN A 86 -17.21 -24.98 -15.76
C GLN A 86 -17.48 -26.42 -16.22
N ASP A 87 -18.54 -27.03 -15.68
CA ASP A 87 -18.84 -28.46 -15.85
C ASP A 87 -19.77 -28.77 -17.03
N ASP A 88 -20.54 -27.78 -17.49
CA ASP A 88 -21.44 -27.92 -18.65
C ASP A 88 -20.80 -27.26 -19.89
N PRO A 89 -20.41 -28.02 -20.92
CA PRO A 89 -19.75 -27.48 -22.11
C PRO A 89 -20.64 -26.52 -22.92
N ILE A 90 -21.96 -26.72 -22.93
CA ILE A 90 -22.91 -25.87 -23.65
C ILE A 90 -23.08 -24.55 -22.91
N ALA A 91 -23.34 -24.61 -21.59
CA ALA A 91 -23.47 -23.40 -20.78
C ALA A 91 -22.14 -22.63 -20.68
N LYS A 92 -21.00 -23.33 -20.66
CA LYS A 92 -19.67 -22.74 -20.73
C LYS A 92 -19.45 -21.98 -22.03
N SER A 93 -19.77 -22.60 -23.18
CA SER A 93 -19.68 -21.97 -24.50
C SER A 93 -20.58 -20.73 -24.58
N TYR A 94 -21.81 -20.84 -24.05
CA TYR A 94 -22.73 -19.70 -23.96
C TYR A 94 -22.16 -18.58 -23.07
N GLY A 95 -21.67 -18.87 -21.88
CA GLY A 95 -21.06 -17.89 -20.98
C GLY A 95 -19.84 -17.20 -21.59
N ILE A 96 -18.99 -17.97 -22.26
CA ILE A 96 -17.85 -17.48 -23.06
C ILE A 96 -18.31 -16.51 -24.14
N SER A 97 -19.39 -16.83 -24.88
CA SER A 97 -19.92 -15.96 -25.93
C SER A 97 -20.41 -14.60 -25.39
N LYS A 98 -20.73 -14.54 -24.09
CA LYS A 98 -21.17 -13.33 -23.39
C LYS A 98 -20.04 -12.59 -22.68
N LEU A 99 -18.83 -13.14 -22.62
CA LEU A 99 -17.68 -12.54 -21.92
C LEU A 99 -17.40 -11.11 -22.39
N GLY A 100 -17.46 -10.87 -23.71
CA GLY A 100 -17.27 -9.54 -24.25
C GLY A 100 -18.33 -8.52 -23.81
N HIS A 101 -19.55 -8.96 -23.49
CA HIS A 101 -20.57 -8.08 -22.92
C HIS A 101 -20.21 -7.68 -21.48
N TYR A 102 -19.79 -8.63 -20.65
CA TYR A 102 -19.35 -8.33 -19.27
C TYR A 102 -18.18 -7.35 -19.25
N LEU A 103 -17.19 -7.54 -20.12
CA LEU A 103 -16.06 -6.61 -20.24
C LEU A 103 -16.49 -5.20 -20.67
N ARG A 104 -17.49 -5.08 -21.55
CA ARG A 104 -18.02 -3.79 -22.00
C ARG A 104 -18.79 -3.01 -20.94
N VAL A 105 -19.42 -3.70 -19.99
CA VAL A 105 -20.20 -3.06 -18.91
C VAL A 105 -19.41 -2.92 -17.61
N SER A 106 -18.18 -3.45 -17.57
CA SER A 106 -17.31 -3.40 -16.38
C SER A 106 -16.60 -2.05 -16.32
N ASN A 107 -16.57 -1.40 -15.17
CA ASN A 107 -15.91 -0.09 -15.04
C ASN A 107 -14.38 -0.17 -15.05
N LYS A 108 -13.80 -1.31 -14.64
CA LYS A 108 -12.35 -1.50 -14.51
C LYS A 108 -11.97 -2.93 -14.83
N LEU A 109 -10.75 -3.11 -15.34
CA LEU A 109 -10.14 -4.43 -15.57
C LEU A 109 -8.98 -4.64 -14.61
N LEU A 110 -9.15 -5.53 -13.63
CA LEU A 110 -8.08 -5.93 -12.72
C LEU A 110 -7.33 -7.15 -13.27
N ILE A 111 -6.08 -6.95 -13.66
CA ILE A 111 -5.20 -7.99 -14.18
C ILE A 111 -4.26 -8.43 -13.06
N LEU A 112 -4.47 -9.65 -12.57
CA LEU A 112 -3.50 -10.33 -11.70
C LEU A 112 -2.40 -10.93 -12.58
N TRP A 113 -1.32 -10.17 -12.72
CA TRP A 113 -0.25 -10.46 -13.66
C TRP A 113 0.58 -11.68 -13.23
N SER A 114 1.00 -12.43 -14.23
CA SER A 114 2.00 -13.48 -14.17
C SER A 114 2.81 -13.48 -15.48
N PRO A 115 4.04 -14.01 -15.50
CA PRO A 115 4.90 -14.00 -16.69
C PRO A 115 4.25 -14.59 -17.96
N ASP A 116 3.32 -15.55 -17.79
CA ASP A 116 2.57 -16.20 -18.86
C ASP A 116 1.25 -15.50 -19.23
N TYR A 117 0.95 -14.31 -18.69
CA TYR A 117 -0.30 -13.61 -18.97
C TYR A 117 -0.45 -13.27 -20.47
N LEU A 118 0.55 -12.63 -21.06
CA LEU A 118 0.54 -12.23 -22.47
C LEU A 118 0.79 -13.38 -23.45
N ASP A 119 1.27 -14.51 -22.94
CA ASP A 119 1.37 -15.76 -23.69
C ASP A 119 0.00 -16.37 -24.01
N ARG A 120 -1.09 -15.90 -23.39
CA ARG A 120 -2.42 -16.51 -23.52
C ARG A 120 -3.33 -15.65 -24.36
N LEU A 121 -3.78 -16.22 -25.48
CA LEU A 121 -4.64 -15.52 -26.44
C LEU A 121 -5.97 -15.08 -25.82
N TRP A 122 -6.48 -15.83 -24.85
CA TRP A 122 -7.70 -15.47 -24.12
C TRP A 122 -7.53 -14.16 -23.33
N CYS A 123 -6.43 -14.05 -22.58
CA CYS A 123 -6.11 -12.85 -21.81
C CYS A 123 -5.85 -11.65 -22.71
N ALA A 124 -5.19 -11.87 -23.85
CA ALA A 124 -5.01 -10.84 -24.87
C ALA A 124 -6.36 -10.37 -25.45
N TYR A 125 -7.30 -11.29 -25.71
CA TYR A 125 -8.64 -10.96 -26.17
C TYR A 125 -9.45 -10.18 -25.12
N GLU A 126 -9.40 -10.58 -23.84
CA GLU A 126 -10.09 -9.87 -22.75
C GLU A 126 -9.61 -8.42 -22.66
N LEU A 127 -8.29 -8.22 -22.69
CA LEU A 127 -7.70 -6.89 -22.73
C LEU A 127 -8.12 -6.09 -23.97
N ALA A 128 -8.13 -6.72 -25.15
CA ALA A 128 -8.54 -6.10 -26.40
C ALA A 128 -10.01 -5.64 -26.37
N VAL A 129 -10.92 -6.47 -25.85
CA VAL A 129 -12.34 -6.09 -25.76
C VAL A 129 -12.54 -4.97 -24.75
N PHE A 130 -11.83 -5.02 -23.62
CA PHE A 130 -11.92 -4.00 -22.59
C PHE A 130 -11.45 -2.64 -23.11
N LEU A 131 -10.23 -2.56 -23.66
CA LEU A 131 -9.62 -1.33 -24.19
C LEU A 131 -10.35 -0.76 -25.41
N GLN A 132 -11.15 -1.55 -26.12
CA GLN A 132 -12.00 -1.01 -27.18
C GLN A 132 -13.08 -0.04 -26.64
N ASN A 133 -13.46 -0.18 -25.37
CA ASN A 133 -14.62 0.52 -24.80
C ASN A 133 -14.27 1.36 -23.55
N HIS A 134 -13.01 1.35 -23.13
CA HIS A 134 -12.54 1.97 -21.89
C HIS A 134 -11.20 2.65 -22.11
N ASP A 135 -10.87 3.58 -21.23
CA ASP A 135 -9.58 4.24 -21.23
C ASP A 135 -8.49 3.34 -20.63
N GLU A 136 -7.25 3.64 -20.98
CA GLU A 136 -6.06 2.95 -20.47
C GLU A 136 -5.94 3.03 -18.93
N ASP A 137 -6.45 4.11 -18.34
CA ASP A 137 -6.46 4.36 -16.89
C ASP A 137 -7.42 3.42 -16.11
N ASP A 138 -8.33 2.72 -16.82
CA ASP A 138 -9.26 1.76 -16.21
C ASP A 138 -8.67 0.34 -16.10
N VAL A 139 -7.47 0.11 -16.62
CA VAL A 139 -6.74 -1.16 -16.48
C VAL A 139 -5.82 -1.09 -15.26
N ILE A 140 -6.05 -1.97 -14.30
CA ILE A 140 -5.24 -2.09 -13.08
C ILE A 140 -4.40 -3.37 -13.17
N LEU A 141 -3.08 -3.24 -13.17
CA LEU A 141 -2.13 -4.35 -13.17
C LEU A 141 -1.60 -4.61 -11.76
N VAL A 142 -1.77 -5.84 -11.27
CA VAL A 142 -1.25 -6.28 -9.98
C VAL A 142 -0.29 -7.44 -10.17
N ASN A 143 0.98 -7.20 -9.88
CA ASN A 143 1.97 -8.27 -9.79
C ASN A 143 1.74 -9.08 -8.50
N LEU A 144 1.45 -10.37 -8.64
CA LEU A 144 1.18 -11.26 -7.50
C LEU A 144 2.41 -11.52 -6.63
N ASP A 145 3.62 -11.52 -7.19
CA ASP A 145 4.84 -11.71 -6.41
C ASP A 145 5.18 -10.47 -5.59
N TYR A 146 4.93 -9.29 -6.15
CA TYR A 146 4.99 -8.04 -5.39
C TYR A 146 3.98 -8.02 -4.25
N LEU A 147 2.75 -8.47 -4.51
CA LEU A 147 1.72 -8.60 -3.48
C LEU A 147 2.16 -9.53 -2.33
N LYS A 148 2.75 -10.69 -2.66
CA LYS A 148 3.28 -11.63 -1.66
C LYS A 148 4.36 -10.97 -0.81
N LEU A 149 5.27 -10.22 -1.45
CA LEU A 149 6.29 -9.47 -0.75
C LEU A 149 5.67 -8.43 0.20
N CYS A 150 4.71 -7.63 -0.26
CA CYS A 150 4.02 -6.66 0.61
C CYS A 150 3.38 -7.34 1.81
N VAL A 151 2.68 -8.47 1.61
CA VAL A 151 2.07 -9.22 2.70
C VAL A 151 3.12 -9.77 3.65
N LEU A 152 4.23 -10.30 3.14
CA LEU A 152 5.34 -10.80 3.96
C LEU A 152 5.96 -9.67 4.80
N VAL A 153 6.24 -8.51 4.19
CA VAL A 153 6.75 -7.33 4.88
C VAL A 153 5.79 -6.89 5.98
N MET A 154 4.49 -6.78 5.67
CA MET A 154 3.47 -6.45 6.67
C MET A 154 3.48 -7.46 7.84
N LEU A 155 3.57 -8.77 7.57
CA LEU A 155 3.62 -9.80 8.61
C LEU A 155 4.92 -9.77 9.43
N LEU A 156 6.05 -9.43 8.82
CA LEU A 156 7.33 -9.30 9.52
C LEU A 156 7.36 -8.07 10.42
N GLU A 157 6.83 -6.94 9.96
CA GLU A 157 6.65 -5.74 10.79
C GLU A 157 5.69 -6.00 11.94
N SER A 158 4.60 -6.73 11.65
CA SER A 158 3.64 -7.17 12.65
C SER A 158 4.27 -8.03 13.74
N SER A 159 5.04 -9.04 13.33
CA SER A 159 5.67 -9.97 14.26
C SER A 159 6.79 -9.30 15.06
N THR A 160 7.54 -8.38 14.46
CA THR A 160 8.53 -7.55 15.15
C THR A 160 7.88 -6.70 16.24
N THR A 161 6.78 -6.01 15.90
CA THR A 161 6.02 -5.18 16.84
C THR A 161 5.47 -6.04 17.97
N LEU A 162 4.91 -7.22 17.67
CA LEU A 162 4.41 -8.13 18.69
C LEU A 162 5.53 -8.66 19.59
N ALA A 163 6.68 -9.02 19.02
CA ALA A 163 7.82 -9.52 19.78
C ALA A 163 8.33 -8.46 20.75
N THR A 164 8.42 -7.20 20.33
CA THR A 164 8.82 -6.10 21.22
C THR A 164 7.78 -5.84 22.32
N CYS A 165 6.51 -6.22 22.14
CA CYS A 165 5.52 -6.26 23.22
C CYS A 165 5.79 -7.33 24.27
N LEU A 166 6.17 -8.52 23.82
CA LEU A 166 6.22 -9.71 24.66
C LEU A 166 7.49 -9.78 25.49
N VAL A 167 8.61 -9.31 24.93
CA VAL A 167 9.78 -9.10 25.76
C VAL A 167 9.44 -7.92 26.69
N ARG A 168 9.63 -8.08 28.00
CA ARG A 168 9.63 -6.98 28.98
C ARG A 168 11.09 -6.63 29.29
N PRO A 169 11.87 -5.99 28.41
CA PRO A 169 13.24 -5.70 28.74
C PRO A 169 13.33 -4.41 29.56
N SER A 170 14.47 -4.22 30.21
CA SER A 170 14.91 -2.88 30.57
C SER A 170 15.01 -2.01 29.30
N VAL A 171 14.78 -0.70 29.43
CA VAL A 171 14.67 0.24 28.30
C VAL A 171 15.81 0.10 27.27
N ALA A 172 17.04 -0.16 27.71
CA ALA A 172 18.20 -0.29 26.84
C ALA A 172 18.20 -1.55 25.94
N GLN A 173 17.61 -2.66 26.40
CA GLN A 173 17.55 -3.89 25.61
C GLN A 173 16.46 -3.81 24.52
N ILE A 174 15.39 -3.03 24.75
CA ILE A 174 14.34 -2.78 23.74
C ILE A 174 14.95 -2.10 22.51
N GLU A 175 15.81 -1.11 22.71
CA GLU A 175 16.36 -0.29 21.62
C GLU A 175 17.19 -1.12 20.63
N TYR A 176 18.06 -1.99 21.15
CA TYR A 176 18.89 -2.85 20.30
C TYR A 176 18.04 -3.85 19.51
N ILE A 177 17.02 -4.42 20.16
CA ILE A 177 16.08 -5.34 19.52
C ILE A 177 15.31 -4.63 18.40
N VAL A 178 14.71 -3.47 18.67
CA VAL A 178 13.95 -2.70 17.68
C VAL A 178 14.84 -2.30 16.50
N LEU A 179 16.06 -1.83 16.74
CA LEU A 179 17.02 -1.47 15.68
C LEU A 179 17.41 -2.69 14.84
N LEU A 180 17.71 -3.83 15.46
CA LEU A 180 18.11 -5.04 14.76
C LEU A 180 16.97 -5.57 13.88
N PHE A 181 15.75 -5.64 14.40
CA PHE A 181 14.59 -6.08 13.62
C PHE A 181 14.19 -5.08 12.54
N GLY A 182 14.27 -3.77 12.82
CA GLY A 182 14.03 -2.72 11.82
C GLY A 182 15.04 -2.79 10.67
N LEU A 183 16.32 -3.02 10.98
CA LEU A 183 17.37 -3.24 9.98
C LEU A 183 17.11 -4.52 9.17
N ALA A 184 16.78 -5.63 9.83
CA ALA A 184 16.46 -6.88 9.15
C ALA A 184 15.25 -6.73 8.22
N THR A 185 14.20 -6.05 8.67
CA THR A 185 13.02 -5.74 7.86
C THR A 185 13.40 -4.87 6.66
N SER A 186 14.20 -3.84 6.86
CA SER A 186 14.67 -2.96 5.77
C SER A 186 15.50 -3.73 4.73
N ILE A 187 16.36 -4.65 5.16
CA ILE A 187 17.14 -5.53 4.26
C ILE A 187 16.19 -6.44 3.47
N LEU A 188 15.18 -7.03 4.12
CA LEU A 188 14.20 -7.88 3.45
C LEU A 188 13.33 -7.11 2.45
N ILE A 189 12.93 -5.89 2.78
CA ILE A 189 12.25 -4.98 1.86
C ILE A 189 13.15 -4.66 0.66
N GLY A 190 14.41 -4.30 0.90
CA GLY A 190 15.38 -4.00 -0.15
C GLY A 190 15.64 -5.19 -1.08
N PHE A 191 15.84 -6.38 -0.51
CA PHE A 191 16.01 -7.61 -1.28
C PHE A 191 14.76 -7.98 -2.07
N GLY A 192 13.59 -7.88 -1.44
CA GLY A 192 12.31 -8.11 -2.11
C GLY A 192 12.07 -7.13 -3.25
N ALA A 193 12.36 -5.85 -3.05
CA ALA A 193 12.27 -4.83 -4.09
C ALA A 193 13.23 -5.12 -5.25
N TYR A 194 14.44 -5.59 -4.95
CA TYR A 194 15.40 -6.05 -5.97
C TYR A 194 14.84 -7.24 -6.76
N CYS A 195 14.35 -8.30 -6.11
CA CYS A 195 13.73 -9.42 -6.81
C CYS A 195 12.51 -8.98 -7.65
N CYS A 196 11.69 -8.06 -7.13
CA CYS A 196 10.56 -7.51 -7.87
C CYS A 196 11.00 -6.68 -9.08
N SER A 197 12.16 -6.00 -9.00
CA SER A 197 12.72 -5.27 -10.14
C SER A 197 13.12 -6.21 -11.29
N GLU A 198 13.66 -7.39 -10.96
CA GLU A 198 13.98 -8.41 -11.97
C GLU A 198 12.70 -8.95 -12.64
N GLU A 199 11.67 -9.25 -11.86
CA GLU A 199 10.35 -9.66 -12.40
C GLU A 199 9.70 -8.55 -13.23
N TRP A 200 9.91 -7.29 -12.87
CA TRP A 200 9.47 -6.14 -13.65
C TRP A 200 10.20 -6.02 -14.99
N GLU A 201 11.50 -6.30 -15.03
CA GLU A 201 12.24 -6.36 -16.30
C GLU A 201 11.74 -7.50 -17.19
N LYS A 202 11.43 -8.67 -16.61
CA LYS A 202 10.80 -9.78 -17.34
C LYS A 202 9.43 -9.38 -17.89
N PHE A 203 8.62 -8.67 -17.10
CA PHE A 203 7.36 -8.09 -17.57
C PHE A 203 7.58 -7.15 -18.75
N CYS A 204 8.47 -6.17 -18.62
CA CYS A 204 8.76 -5.21 -19.69
C CYS A 204 9.25 -5.92 -20.96
N SER A 205 10.08 -6.95 -20.83
CA SER A 205 10.55 -7.77 -21.94
C SER A 205 9.41 -8.56 -22.61
N SER A 206 8.49 -9.12 -21.81
CA SER A 206 7.28 -9.79 -22.29
C SER A 206 6.37 -8.82 -23.06
N VAL A 207 6.15 -7.60 -22.55
CA VAL A 207 5.38 -6.57 -23.25
C VAL A 207 6.05 -6.14 -24.56
N LYS A 208 7.37 -5.89 -24.56
CA LYS A 208 8.12 -5.53 -25.77
C LYS A 208 8.00 -6.60 -26.86
N SER A 209 8.14 -7.86 -26.47
CA SER A 209 8.09 -9.00 -27.38
C SER A 209 6.66 -9.50 -27.67
N PHE A 210 5.64 -8.89 -27.06
CA PHE A 210 4.25 -9.29 -27.20
C PHE A 210 3.82 -9.30 -28.67
N ASN A 211 3.21 -10.41 -29.07
CA ASN A 211 2.66 -10.60 -30.40
C ASN A 211 1.49 -11.59 -30.35
N VAL A 212 0.31 -11.13 -30.75
CA VAL A 212 -0.93 -11.93 -30.75
C VAL A 212 -0.78 -13.23 -31.56
N SER A 213 0.05 -13.23 -32.60
CA SER A 213 0.26 -14.42 -33.43
C SER A 213 0.96 -15.56 -32.69
N LYS A 214 1.80 -15.23 -31.71
CA LYS A 214 2.55 -16.19 -30.88
C LYS A 214 1.79 -16.61 -29.63
N ALA A 215 0.68 -15.96 -29.32
CA ALA A 215 -0.12 -16.27 -28.14
C ALA A 215 -0.73 -17.68 -28.26
N LYS A 216 -0.63 -18.45 -27.17
CA LYS A 216 -1.12 -19.82 -27.03
C LYS A 216 -2.62 -19.80 -26.72
N CYS A 217 -3.34 -20.78 -27.24
CA CYS A 217 -4.74 -21.02 -26.94
C CYS A 217 -4.95 -22.50 -26.67
N SER A 218 -5.70 -22.84 -25.63
CA SER A 218 -5.97 -24.24 -25.26
C SER A 218 -6.87 -24.95 -26.27
N ALA A 219 -7.79 -24.22 -26.90
CA ALA A 219 -8.70 -24.74 -27.90
C ALA A 219 -8.39 -24.15 -29.28
N LEU A 220 -8.06 -25.00 -30.24
CA LEU A 220 -7.72 -24.58 -31.60
C LEU A 220 -8.90 -23.87 -32.31
N ALA A 221 -10.13 -24.28 -32.01
CA ALA A 221 -11.34 -23.64 -32.54
C ALA A 221 -11.46 -22.17 -32.11
N ASP A 222 -11.09 -21.87 -30.87
CA ASP A 222 -11.13 -20.50 -30.34
C ASP A 222 -9.98 -19.65 -30.92
N TYR A 223 -8.83 -20.26 -31.21
CA TYR A 223 -7.65 -19.57 -31.69
C TYR A 223 -7.93 -18.66 -32.89
N TYR A 224 -8.55 -19.19 -33.96
CA TYR A 224 -8.84 -18.40 -35.15
C TYR A 224 -9.92 -17.34 -34.90
N THR A 225 -10.94 -17.71 -34.14
CA THR A 225 -12.08 -16.84 -33.80
C THR A 225 -11.61 -15.60 -33.03
N LEU A 226 -10.83 -15.79 -31.96
CA LEU A 226 -10.32 -14.69 -31.13
C LEU A 226 -9.39 -13.77 -31.91
N LYS A 227 -8.50 -14.33 -32.75
CA LYS A 227 -7.62 -13.52 -33.61
C LYS A 227 -8.39 -12.70 -34.63
N GLN A 228 -9.42 -13.28 -35.25
CA GLN A 228 -10.29 -12.55 -36.18
C GLN A 228 -11.02 -11.41 -35.46
N LEU A 229 -11.50 -11.63 -34.23
CA LEU A 229 -12.11 -10.59 -33.42
C LEU A 229 -11.11 -9.46 -33.09
N ILE A 230 -9.90 -9.79 -32.65
CA ILE A 230 -8.85 -8.77 -32.39
C ILE A 230 -8.53 -7.97 -33.66
N ARG A 231 -8.34 -8.64 -34.80
CA ARG A 231 -8.12 -7.97 -36.10
C ARG A 231 -9.28 -7.05 -36.48
N ARG A 232 -10.52 -7.46 -36.21
CA ARG A 232 -11.69 -6.62 -36.48
C ARG A 232 -11.73 -5.37 -35.60
N MET A 233 -11.28 -5.48 -34.34
CA MET A 233 -11.27 -4.36 -33.40
C MET A 233 -10.13 -3.37 -33.65
N TYR A 234 -8.94 -3.87 -34.02
CA TYR A 234 -7.70 -3.08 -34.11
C TYR A 234 -7.10 -3.01 -35.53
N GLY A 235 -7.82 -3.48 -36.55
CA GLY A 235 -7.36 -3.58 -37.94
C GLY A 235 -6.38 -4.72 -38.19
N SER A 236 -5.48 -5.02 -37.25
CA SER A 236 -4.53 -6.13 -37.33
C SER A 236 -4.09 -6.62 -35.95
N GLU A 237 -3.47 -7.80 -35.91
CA GLU A 237 -2.82 -8.32 -34.71
C GLU A 237 -1.66 -7.44 -34.24
N ALA A 238 -0.91 -6.87 -35.19
CA ALA A 238 0.19 -5.97 -34.90
C ALA A 238 -0.33 -4.65 -34.31
N GLY A 239 -1.44 -4.12 -34.84
CA GLY A 239 -2.08 -2.92 -34.32
C GLY A 239 -2.47 -3.06 -32.84
N PHE A 240 -3.07 -4.19 -32.45
CA PHE A 240 -3.34 -4.45 -31.03
C PHE A 240 -2.06 -4.60 -30.20
N ALA A 241 -1.02 -5.25 -30.75
CA ALA A 241 0.25 -5.37 -30.04
C ALA A 241 0.91 -4.00 -29.78
N GLU A 242 0.81 -3.04 -30.70
CA GLU A 242 1.28 -1.67 -30.46
C GLU A 242 0.47 -0.97 -29.36
N VAL A 243 -0.86 -1.15 -29.32
CA VAL A 243 -1.70 -0.62 -28.23
C VAL A 243 -1.25 -1.17 -26.87
N VAL A 244 -0.99 -2.47 -26.78
CA VAL A 244 -0.50 -3.10 -25.55
C VAL A 244 0.88 -2.59 -25.13
N ARG A 245 1.77 -2.31 -26.09
CA ARG A 245 3.07 -1.70 -25.81
C ARG A 245 2.94 -0.25 -25.35
N ALA A 246 2.08 0.53 -26.00
CA ALA A 246 1.80 1.90 -25.60
C ALA A 246 1.24 1.96 -24.17
N LEU A 247 0.31 1.05 -23.84
CA LEU A 247 -0.28 0.94 -22.52
C LEU A 247 0.77 0.82 -21.41
N TRP A 248 1.70 -0.15 -21.50
CA TRP A 248 2.61 -0.46 -20.39
C TRP A 248 4.03 0.09 -20.52
N LEU A 249 4.47 0.45 -21.73
CA LEU A 249 5.80 1.04 -21.98
C LEU A 249 5.74 2.54 -22.23
N GLY A 250 4.55 3.10 -22.46
CA GLY A 250 4.35 4.54 -22.67
C GLY A 250 4.49 5.37 -21.40
N GLU A 251 4.28 6.67 -21.58
CA GLU A 251 4.17 7.63 -20.48
C GLU A 251 2.85 7.43 -19.72
N GLY A 252 2.83 7.60 -18.40
CA GLY A 252 1.61 7.44 -17.60
C GLY A 252 1.38 6.03 -17.06
N ARG A 253 2.27 5.07 -17.34
CA ARG A 253 2.16 3.66 -16.88
C ARG A 253 1.98 3.52 -15.36
N GLU A 254 2.47 4.49 -14.58
CA GLU A 254 2.34 4.52 -13.12
C GLU A 254 0.88 4.52 -12.65
N LYS A 255 -0.05 4.99 -13.49
CA LYS A 255 -1.49 5.00 -13.18
C LYS A 255 -2.14 3.62 -13.19
N GLN A 256 -1.58 2.69 -13.97
CA GLN A 256 -2.09 1.33 -14.09
C GLN A 256 -1.70 0.47 -12.89
N PHE A 257 -0.77 0.94 -12.07
CA PHE A 257 -0.42 0.28 -10.83
C PHE A 257 -1.27 0.81 -9.70
N PRO A 258 -1.70 -0.05 -8.76
CA PRO A 258 -2.34 0.44 -7.56
C PRO A 258 -1.41 1.45 -6.87
N PRO A 259 -1.93 2.57 -6.32
CA PRO A 259 -1.10 3.56 -5.65
C PRO A 259 -0.24 2.96 -4.53
N TRP A 260 -0.71 1.88 -3.90
CA TRP A 260 0.03 1.21 -2.85
C TRP A 260 1.25 0.41 -3.36
N MET A 261 1.38 0.14 -4.66
CA MET A 261 2.45 -0.69 -5.22
C MET A 261 3.76 0.09 -5.46
N PHE A 262 3.68 1.41 -5.73
CA PHE A 262 4.87 2.20 -6.09
C PHE A 262 4.87 3.63 -5.53
N SER A 263 3.93 4.00 -4.65
CA SER A 263 3.91 5.38 -4.16
C SER A 263 4.85 5.60 -2.97
N ALA A 264 5.40 6.82 -2.92
CA ALA A 264 5.97 7.38 -1.70
C ALA A 264 4.97 7.37 -0.53
N THR A 265 3.66 7.27 -0.81
CA THR A 265 2.62 7.08 0.21
C THR A 265 2.72 5.70 0.85
N SER A 266 2.98 4.63 0.10
CA SER A 266 3.20 3.28 0.66
C SER A 266 4.44 3.25 1.52
N LEU A 267 5.54 3.81 1.02
CA LEU A 267 6.77 3.95 1.78
C LEU A 267 6.54 4.80 3.02
N GLY A 268 5.75 5.88 2.90
CA GLY A 268 5.32 6.72 4.01
C GLY A 268 4.47 5.97 5.03
N ILE A 269 3.55 5.09 4.62
CA ILE A 269 2.74 4.26 5.52
C ILE A 269 3.63 3.28 6.28
N ILE A 270 4.58 2.65 5.58
CA ILE A 270 5.55 1.71 6.17
C ILE A 270 6.50 2.45 7.13
N CYS A 271 7.02 3.61 6.74
CA CYS A 271 8.00 4.36 7.51
C CYS A 271 7.37 5.25 8.60
N ALA A 272 6.11 5.63 8.50
CA ALA A 272 5.46 6.58 9.43
C ALA A 272 5.52 6.13 10.90
N PRO A 273 5.26 4.86 11.26
CA PRO A 273 5.41 4.39 12.64
C PRO A 273 6.83 4.58 13.17
N TYR A 274 7.85 4.32 12.34
CA TYR A 274 9.25 4.50 12.70
C TYR A 274 9.62 5.97 12.85
N VAL A 275 9.11 6.84 11.97
CA VAL A 275 9.30 8.29 12.08
C VAL A 275 8.63 8.82 13.35
N VAL A 276 7.41 8.39 13.66
CA VAL A 276 6.71 8.78 14.89
C VAL A 276 7.46 8.29 16.13
N LEU A 277 7.97 7.05 16.12
CA LEU A 277 8.83 6.51 17.18
C LEU A 277 10.12 7.33 17.34
N ILE A 278 10.82 7.64 16.25
CA ILE A 278 12.04 8.45 16.30
C ILE A 278 11.72 9.85 16.84
N LEU A 279 10.64 10.47 16.36
CA LEU A 279 10.21 11.79 16.81
C LEU A 279 9.78 11.78 18.27
N SER A 280 9.00 10.81 18.74
CA SER A 280 8.62 10.72 20.16
C SER A 280 9.85 10.58 21.03
N ARG A 281 10.85 9.81 20.59
CA ARG A 281 12.10 9.57 21.31
C ARG A 281 13.10 10.71 21.25
N VAL A 282 13.07 11.57 20.24
CA VAL A 282 13.90 12.78 20.19
C VAL A 282 13.21 13.93 20.91
N VAL A 283 11.91 14.11 20.68
CA VAL A 283 11.14 15.25 21.18
C VAL A 283 10.84 15.14 22.67
N PHE A 284 10.47 13.96 23.21
CA PHE A 284 10.16 13.84 24.64
C PHE A 284 11.37 14.12 25.55
N PRO A 285 12.58 13.57 25.31
CA PRO A 285 13.73 13.88 26.14
C PRO A 285 14.14 15.35 26.06
N ILE A 286 14.06 15.98 24.88
CA ILE A 286 14.31 17.41 24.72
C ILE A 286 13.27 18.21 25.52
N ALA A 287 11.99 17.89 25.40
CA ALA A 287 10.92 18.56 26.14
C ALA A 287 11.07 18.36 27.67
N ASN A 288 11.49 17.17 28.11
CA ASN A 288 11.74 16.88 29.52
C ASN A 288 13.01 17.58 30.03
N SER A 289 14.08 17.67 29.23
CA SER A 289 15.28 18.42 29.57
C SER A 289 14.96 19.90 29.70
N ILE A 290 14.24 20.49 28.73
CA ILE A 290 13.77 21.88 28.79
C ILE A 290 12.87 22.10 30.00
N ARG A 291 12.01 21.14 30.37
CA ARG A 291 11.15 21.25 31.56
C ARG A 291 11.96 21.13 32.87
N ALA A 292 13.01 20.32 32.89
CA ALA A 292 13.90 20.18 34.04
C ALA A 292 14.79 21.42 34.21
N ASP A 293 15.38 21.93 33.13
CA ASP A 293 16.14 23.18 33.11
C ASP A 293 15.24 24.37 33.44
N VAL A 294 14.05 24.39 32.82
CA VAL A 294 12.76 24.91 33.30
C VAL A 294 12.64 25.15 34.82
N ALA A 295 12.39 24.03 35.48
CA ALA A 295 12.13 23.93 36.91
C ALA A 295 13.36 24.26 37.76
N PHE A 296 14.57 24.00 37.27
CA PHE A 296 15.83 24.34 37.95
C PHE A 296 16.13 25.84 37.90
N ALA A 297 15.86 26.47 36.75
CA ALA A 297 16.06 27.91 36.53
C ALA A 297 14.94 28.77 37.14
N MET A 298 13.85 28.16 37.62
CA MET A 298 12.90 28.81 38.52
C MET A 298 13.35 28.58 39.97
N PRO A 299 14.22 29.45 40.55
CA PRO A 299 14.50 29.36 41.97
C PRO A 299 13.18 29.52 42.72
N VAL A 300 13.07 28.77 43.81
CA VAL A 300 12.04 28.83 44.84
C VAL A 300 11.61 30.29 45.09
N TYR A 301 10.61 30.75 44.35
CA TYR A 301 9.91 31.97 44.71
C TYR A 301 9.14 31.60 45.96
N ALA A 302 9.64 32.10 47.09
CA ALA A 302 8.99 31.92 48.37
C ALA A 302 7.50 32.27 48.23
N PRO A 303 6.59 31.46 48.82
CA PRO A 303 5.16 31.73 48.75
C PRO A 303 4.89 33.15 49.30
N GLY A 304 4.60 34.11 48.40
CA GLY A 304 4.43 35.52 48.75
C GLY A 304 4.82 36.55 47.67
N VAL A 305 5.53 36.18 46.60
CA VAL A 305 5.90 37.13 45.53
C VAL A 305 4.79 37.23 44.48
N SER A 306 4.23 38.44 44.31
CA SER A 306 3.22 38.76 43.30
C SER A 306 3.77 38.56 41.86
N PRO A 307 2.97 38.01 40.92
CA PRO A 307 3.34 37.83 39.51
C PRO A 307 3.84 39.12 38.82
N ASP A 308 3.44 40.28 39.32
CA ASP A 308 3.81 41.60 38.78
C ASP A 308 5.28 41.98 39.06
N GLY A 309 5.98 41.22 39.93
CA GLY A 309 7.40 41.42 40.24
C GLY A 309 8.36 40.57 39.40
N MET A 310 7.87 39.76 38.45
CA MET A 310 8.76 38.95 37.62
C MET A 310 9.57 39.83 36.66
N PRO A 311 10.90 39.60 36.51
CA PRO A 311 11.69 40.25 35.47
C PRO A 311 11.06 39.99 34.10
N SER A 312 10.89 41.03 33.29
CA SER A 312 10.28 40.95 31.95
C SER A 312 10.92 39.88 31.07
N THR A 313 12.21 39.61 31.25
CA THR A 313 12.95 38.54 30.56
C THR A 313 12.40 37.14 30.83
N VAL A 314 11.93 36.86 32.05
CA VAL A 314 11.36 35.55 32.42
C VAL A 314 9.96 35.39 31.82
N GLN A 315 9.16 36.47 31.78
CA GLN A 315 7.86 36.45 31.11
C GLN A 315 7.98 36.26 29.60
N ILE A 316 8.99 36.89 28.97
CA ILE A 316 9.29 36.73 27.54
C ILE A 316 9.71 35.29 27.24
N LEU A 317 10.58 34.69 28.08
CA LEU A 317 11.02 33.31 27.89
C LEU A 317 9.87 32.30 28.02
N LEU A 318 8.98 32.50 28.99
CA LEU A 318 7.79 31.65 29.19
C LEU A 318 6.78 31.82 28.04
N TRP A 319 6.66 33.03 27.48
CA TRP A 319 5.83 33.29 26.32
C TRP A 319 6.42 32.64 25.06
N GLU A 320 7.71 32.79 24.79
CA GLU A 320 8.41 32.15 23.65
C GLU A 320 8.39 30.62 23.74
N LEU A 321 8.57 30.03 24.92
CA LEU A 321 8.45 28.58 25.11
C LEU A 321 7.04 28.07 24.77
N ARG A 322 5.99 28.84 25.12
CA ARG A 322 4.60 28.51 24.78
C ARG A 322 4.31 28.68 23.29
N THR A 323 4.87 29.72 22.65
CA THR A 323 4.54 30.07 21.25
C THR A 323 5.46 29.40 20.23
N THR A 324 6.64 28.90 20.61
CA THR A 324 7.66 28.42 19.65
C THR A 324 7.85 26.90 19.69
N VAL A 325 7.79 26.27 20.87
CA VAL A 325 7.97 24.80 21.00
C VAL A 325 6.75 24.03 20.50
N ILE A 326 5.54 24.58 20.69
CA ILE A 326 4.29 23.95 20.26
C ILE A 326 4.19 23.91 18.71
N PRO A 327 4.52 24.98 17.94
CA PRO A 327 4.43 24.94 16.48
C PRO A 327 5.59 24.24 15.75
N ILE A 328 6.81 24.21 16.31
CA ILE A 328 7.96 23.53 15.68
C ILE A 328 7.69 22.02 15.52
N SER A 329 6.97 21.41 16.47
CA SER A 329 6.51 20.02 16.37
C SER A 329 5.56 19.76 15.19
N MET A 330 4.89 20.80 14.67
CA MET A 330 3.99 20.70 13.51
C MET A 330 4.64 21.11 12.17
N ILE A 331 5.64 22.00 12.17
CA ILE A 331 6.24 22.56 10.95
C ILE A 331 7.34 21.66 10.36
N CYS A 332 8.14 20.99 11.20
CA CYS A 332 9.26 20.14 10.76
C CYS A 332 8.84 18.90 9.96
N LEU A 333 7.55 18.52 10.00
CA LEU A 333 7.02 17.33 9.33
C LEU A 333 6.75 17.49 7.83
N ARG A 334 6.66 18.71 7.30
CA ARG A 334 6.04 18.93 5.98
C ARG A 334 6.99 19.28 4.84
N ALA A 335 8.10 19.97 5.10
CA ALA A 335 8.89 20.59 4.03
C ALA A 335 10.01 19.70 3.44
N PRO A 336 10.91 19.07 4.23
CA PRO A 336 12.08 18.40 3.66
C PRO A 336 11.73 17.07 2.98
N LEU A 337 10.79 16.32 3.56
CA LEU A 337 10.35 15.03 3.03
C LEU A 337 9.57 15.21 1.71
N MET A 338 8.71 16.23 1.62
CA MET A 338 7.96 16.53 0.39
C MET A 338 8.87 17.06 -0.73
N GLN A 339 9.92 17.82 -0.42
CA GLN A 339 10.89 18.29 -1.41
C GLN A 339 11.76 17.14 -1.95
N LEU A 340 12.19 16.20 -1.09
CA LEU A 340 12.95 15.03 -1.51
C LEU A 340 12.10 14.09 -2.39
N ILE A 341 10.82 13.90 -2.04
CA ILE A 341 9.87 13.10 -2.81
C ILE A 341 9.55 13.77 -4.16
N ALA A 342 9.31 15.08 -4.18
CA ALA A 342 9.05 15.82 -5.42
C ALA A 342 10.27 15.80 -6.38
N HIS A 343 11.49 15.90 -5.84
CA HIS A 343 12.72 15.83 -6.62
C HIS A 343 12.94 14.44 -7.22
N LYS A 344 12.65 13.37 -6.46
CA LYS A 344 12.75 11.99 -6.97
C LYS A 344 11.66 11.65 -7.98
N MET A 345 10.42 12.13 -7.81
CA MET A 345 9.36 12.00 -8.80
C MET A 345 9.68 12.75 -10.11
N ALA A 346 10.36 13.89 -10.04
CA ALA A 346 10.77 14.65 -11.23
C ALA A 346 11.94 14.02 -12.01
N THR A 347 12.66 13.05 -11.42
CA THR A 347 13.88 12.45 -12.00
C THR A 347 13.72 11.01 -12.47
N GLY A 348 12.50 10.47 -12.44
CA GLY A 348 12.13 9.25 -13.16
C GLY A 348 12.78 7.96 -12.64
N TRP A 349 12.80 7.78 -11.32
CA TRP A 349 13.16 6.52 -10.66
C TRP A 349 11.93 5.80 -10.12
#